data_AF-A0A968NBL0-F1
#
_entry.id   AF-A0A968NBL0-F1
#
_cell.length_a   1.000
_cell.length_b   1.000
_cell.length_c   1.000
_cell.angle_alpha   90.00
_cell.angle_beta   90.00
_cell.angle_gamma   90.00
#
_symmetry.space_group_name_H-M   'P 1'
#
loop_
_entity.id
_entity.type
_entity.pdbx_description
1 polymer ?
#
loop_
_entity_poly.entity_id
_entity_poly.type
_entity_poly.pdbx_seq_one_letter_code
_entity_poly.pdbx_strand_id
1 'polypeptide(L)'
;MSNPATISVRFATATTTYSGDLPITSIVHQAMHALLPADLQYAHHLRVLRADGTLIYPDMFLNEIVAHYGDADFVLEARALDPRPAAWTNYGFDHLALAVTDRPSARDFFHIGLQMQIVRDDDHLTVVTTGNTALFLFEAKPGAPLSDGIPSRIHHIGFVVDHLEAAFAHLQAHFPAFTSEFTLLERAERLSLYGHITFGDVRFMIQLSEIKPEYRGFANGTPFTEVLYDYAARHYGVRLG
;
A
#
# COMPACT_ATOMS: atom_id res chain seq x y z
N MET A 1 -17.38 -27.77 17.83
CA MET A 1 -17.01 -26.41 17.39
C MET A 1 -18.03 -26.01 16.35
N SER A 2 -18.78 -24.92 16.56
CA SER A 2 -19.72 -24.41 15.56
C SER A 2 -18.92 -23.96 14.33
N ASN A 3 -19.42 -24.24 13.13
CA ASN A 3 -18.85 -23.63 11.93
C ASN A 3 -18.86 -22.10 12.11
N PRO A 4 -17.76 -21.40 11.81
CA PRO A 4 -17.76 -19.95 11.83
C PRO A 4 -18.82 -19.44 10.86
N ALA A 5 -19.57 -18.41 11.27
CA ALA A 5 -20.58 -17.81 10.41
C ALA A 5 -19.91 -17.24 9.14
N THR A 6 -20.58 -17.43 7.99
CA THR A 6 -20.12 -16.96 6.68
C THR A 6 -21.15 -16.03 6.02
N ILE A 7 -20.68 -15.22 5.07
CA ILE A 7 -21.46 -14.35 4.19
C ILE A 7 -21.12 -14.70 2.74
N SER A 8 -22.13 -14.79 1.88
CA SER A 8 -21.95 -14.88 0.43
C SER A 8 -21.55 -13.51 -0.11
N VAL A 9 -20.40 -13.45 -0.80
CA VAL A 9 -19.87 -12.22 -1.40
C VAL A 9 -19.84 -12.36 -2.91
N ARG A 10 -20.17 -11.28 -3.63
CA ARG A 10 -20.14 -11.23 -5.08
C ARG A 10 -19.42 -9.97 -5.58
N PHE A 11 -18.51 -10.14 -6.53
CA PHE A 11 -17.92 -9.07 -7.33
C PHE A 11 -18.34 -9.24 -8.80
N ALA A 12 -19.11 -8.31 -9.33
CA ALA A 12 -19.55 -8.29 -10.73
C ALA A 12 -18.77 -7.24 -11.53
N THR A 13 -18.05 -7.68 -12.56
CA THR A 13 -17.51 -6.81 -13.61
C THR A 13 -18.53 -6.68 -14.75
N ALA A 14 -18.19 -5.92 -15.80
CA ALA A 14 -19.03 -5.81 -16.99
C ALA A 14 -19.26 -7.16 -17.72
N THR A 15 -18.36 -8.12 -17.56
CA THR A 15 -18.35 -9.36 -18.35
C THR A 15 -18.41 -10.62 -17.50
N THR A 16 -18.11 -10.55 -16.20
CA THR A 16 -17.92 -11.73 -15.35
C THR A 16 -18.36 -11.46 -13.92
N THR A 17 -18.74 -12.51 -13.22
CA THR A 17 -19.05 -12.47 -11.79
C THR A 17 -18.14 -13.45 -11.06
N TYR A 18 -17.55 -12.99 -9.96
CA TYR A 18 -16.76 -13.78 -9.03
C TYR A 18 -17.50 -13.85 -7.69
N SER A 19 -17.63 -15.02 -7.08
CA SER A 19 -18.42 -15.17 -5.85
C SER A 19 -17.96 -16.33 -4.98
N GLY A 20 -18.21 -16.23 -3.67
CA GLY A 20 -17.97 -17.32 -2.72
C GLY A 20 -18.36 -16.92 -1.29
N ASP A 21 -18.34 -17.92 -0.40
CA ASP A 21 -18.65 -17.72 1.02
C ASP A 21 -17.37 -17.44 1.81
N LEU A 22 -17.37 -16.36 2.60
CA LEU A 22 -16.23 -15.93 3.42
C LEU A 22 -16.65 -15.75 4.88
N PRO A 23 -15.72 -15.85 5.85
CA PRO A 23 -16.01 -15.53 7.25
C PRO A 23 -16.60 -14.13 7.39
N ILE A 24 -17.60 -13.96 8.26
CA ILE A 24 -18.25 -12.67 8.44
C ILE A 24 -17.30 -11.55 8.90
N THR A 25 -16.19 -11.93 9.54
CA THR A 25 -15.15 -11.02 10.03
C THR A 25 -14.12 -10.65 8.96
N SER A 26 -14.26 -11.15 7.73
CA SER A 26 -13.38 -10.77 6.64
C SER A 26 -13.64 -9.34 6.20
N ILE A 27 -12.58 -8.68 5.71
CA ILE A 27 -12.68 -7.37 5.04
C ILE A 27 -12.76 -7.56 3.52
N VAL A 28 -13.21 -6.53 2.81
CA VAL A 28 -13.37 -6.55 1.34
C VAL A 28 -12.07 -6.93 0.61
N HIS A 29 -10.91 -6.45 1.07
CA HIS A 29 -9.60 -6.79 0.50
C HIS A 29 -9.32 -8.31 0.59
N GLN A 30 -9.65 -8.94 1.72
CA GLN A 30 -9.50 -10.39 1.86
C GLN A 30 -10.43 -11.15 0.92
N ALA A 31 -11.66 -10.65 0.74
CA ALA A 31 -12.60 -11.23 -0.23
C ALA A 31 -12.09 -11.09 -1.67
N MET A 32 -11.53 -9.92 -2.03
CA MET A 32 -10.91 -9.72 -3.35
C MET A 32 -9.76 -10.70 -3.59
N HIS A 33 -8.85 -10.83 -2.63
CA HIS A 33 -7.72 -11.75 -2.73
C HIS A 33 -8.18 -13.21 -2.90
N ALA A 34 -9.26 -13.61 -2.22
CA ALA A 34 -9.77 -14.97 -2.27
C ALA A 34 -10.56 -15.30 -3.55
N LEU A 35 -11.26 -14.32 -4.12
CA LEU A 35 -12.25 -14.57 -5.18
C LEU A 35 -11.82 -14.08 -6.57
N LEU A 36 -10.96 -13.07 -6.67
CA LEU A 36 -10.55 -12.51 -7.96
C LEU A 36 -9.39 -13.32 -8.54
N PRO A 37 -9.34 -13.51 -9.87
CA PRO A 37 -8.17 -14.10 -10.53
C PRO A 37 -6.96 -13.17 -10.42
N ALA A 38 -5.76 -13.76 -10.39
CA ALA A 38 -4.52 -13.04 -10.12
C ALA A 38 -4.22 -11.92 -11.14
N ASP A 39 -4.63 -12.08 -12.40
CA ASP A 39 -4.47 -11.09 -13.46
C ASP A 39 -5.23 -9.78 -13.19
N LEU A 40 -6.41 -9.84 -12.56
CA LEU A 40 -7.15 -8.66 -12.12
C LEU A 40 -6.55 -8.02 -10.88
N GLN A 41 -5.82 -8.80 -10.06
CA GLN A 41 -5.16 -8.27 -8.87
C GLN A 41 -3.89 -7.50 -9.21
N TYR A 42 -3.30 -7.65 -10.39
CA TYR A 42 -2.02 -7.02 -10.74
C TYR A 42 -2.13 -5.98 -11.84
N ALA A 43 -1.42 -4.87 -11.70
CA ALA A 43 -1.37 -3.73 -12.62
C ALA A 43 -2.76 -3.18 -13.00
N HIS A 44 -3.72 -3.24 -12.07
CA HIS A 44 -5.06 -2.68 -12.23
C HIS A 44 -5.40 -1.69 -11.11
N HIS A 45 -6.17 -0.67 -11.48
CA HIS A 45 -6.98 0.13 -10.59
C HIS A 45 -8.31 -0.57 -10.34
N LEU A 46 -8.53 -0.99 -9.10
CA LEU A 46 -9.75 -1.67 -8.67
C LEU A 46 -10.60 -0.74 -7.81
N ARG A 47 -11.85 -0.53 -8.25
CA ARG A 47 -12.88 0.22 -7.51
C ARG A 47 -14.03 -0.72 -7.18
N VAL A 48 -14.40 -0.79 -5.91
CA VAL A 48 -15.50 -1.62 -5.43
C VAL A 48 -16.69 -0.72 -5.11
N LEU A 49 -17.79 -0.93 -5.80
CA LEU A 49 -18.96 -0.07 -5.75
C LEU A 49 -20.20 -0.88 -5.37
N ARG A 50 -21.20 -0.23 -4.79
CA ARG A 50 -22.58 -0.74 -4.77
C ARG A 50 -23.27 -0.40 -6.09
N ALA A 51 -24.41 -1.05 -6.34
CA ALA A 51 -25.24 -0.79 -7.53
C ALA A 51 -25.71 0.68 -7.63
N ASP A 52 -25.83 1.38 -6.50
CA ASP A 52 -26.20 2.80 -6.44
C ASP A 52 -25.01 3.76 -6.64
N GLY A 53 -23.80 3.24 -6.89
CA GLY A 53 -22.58 4.01 -7.10
C GLY A 53 -21.82 4.34 -5.81
N THR A 54 -22.29 3.90 -4.64
CA THR A 54 -21.57 4.09 -3.37
C THR A 54 -20.23 3.34 -3.39
N LEU A 55 -19.14 4.03 -3.09
CA LEU A 55 -17.80 3.44 -3.00
C LEU A 55 -17.66 2.63 -1.69
N ILE A 56 -17.22 1.39 -1.83
CA ILE A 56 -16.92 0.46 -0.73
C ILE A 56 -15.41 0.34 -0.59
N TYR A 57 -14.90 0.55 0.62
CA TYR A 57 -13.46 0.55 0.84
C TYR A 57 -12.92 -0.87 1.12
N PRO A 58 -11.69 -1.19 0.66
CA PRO A 58 -11.10 -2.51 0.84
C PRO A 58 -10.95 -2.95 2.31
N ASP A 59 -10.92 -2.03 3.27
CA ASP A 59 -10.75 -2.29 4.70
C ASP A 59 -12.07 -2.36 5.49
N MET A 60 -13.21 -2.16 4.84
CA MET A 60 -14.52 -2.36 5.47
C MET A 60 -14.79 -3.85 5.73
N PHE A 61 -15.40 -4.14 6.89
CA PHE A 61 -15.81 -5.50 7.23
C PHE A 61 -17.09 -5.90 6.51
N LEU A 62 -17.14 -7.15 6.02
CA LEU A 62 -18.29 -7.68 5.29
C LEU A 62 -19.57 -7.68 6.13
N ASN A 63 -19.48 -8.05 7.41
CA ASN A 63 -20.66 -8.05 8.30
C ASN A 63 -21.25 -6.65 8.52
N GLU A 64 -20.42 -5.61 8.57
CA GLU A 64 -20.88 -4.22 8.72
C GLU A 64 -21.58 -3.75 7.44
N ILE A 65 -21.02 -4.09 6.28
CA ILE A 65 -21.63 -3.79 4.98
C ILE A 65 -23.01 -4.45 4.88
N VAL A 66 -23.12 -5.76 5.18
CA VAL A 66 -24.40 -6.48 5.11
C VAL A 66 -25.40 -5.93 6.14
N ALA A 67 -24.96 -5.62 7.36
CA ALA A 67 -25.85 -5.06 8.37
C ALA A 67 -26.40 -3.69 7.99
N HIS A 68 -25.57 -2.85 7.35
CA HIS A 68 -25.94 -1.48 6.98
C HIS A 68 -26.70 -1.40 5.64
N TYR A 69 -26.25 -2.15 4.64
CA TYR A 69 -26.75 -2.07 3.26
C TYR A 69 -27.64 -3.24 2.83
N GLY A 70 -27.64 -4.35 3.59
CA GLY A 70 -28.50 -5.52 3.35
C GLY A 70 -27.87 -6.64 2.52
N ASP A 71 -26.77 -6.38 1.81
CA ASP A 71 -26.08 -7.35 0.95
C ASP A 71 -24.56 -7.11 0.86
N ALA A 72 -23.86 -8.05 0.23
CA ALA A 72 -22.44 -7.94 -0.16
C ALA A 72 -22.28 -8.17 -1.67
N ASP A 73 -23.19 -7.58 -2.45
CA ASP A 73 -23.18 -7.61 -3.92
C ASP A 73 -22.50 -6.34 -4.46
N PHE A 74 -21.25 -6.50 -4.90
CA PHE A 74 -20.43 -5.41 -5.37
C PHE A 74 -20.31 -5.37 -6.89
N VAL A 75 -20.32 -4.16 -7.44
CA VAL A 75 -19.84 -3.85 -8.79
C VAL A 75 -18.33 -3.58 -8.71
N LEU A 76 -17.54 -4.32 -9.47
CA LEU A 76 -16.09 -4.19 -9.56
C LEU A 76 -15.71 -3.53 -10.88
N GLU A 77 -15.17 -2.32 -10.80
CA GLU A 77 -14.48 -1.69 -11.93
C GLU A 77 -13.00 -2.02 -11.87
N ALA A 78 -12.47 -2.62 -12.93
CA ALA A 78 -11.06 -2.92 -13.10
C ALA A 78 -10.54 -2.21 -14.35
N ARG A 79 -9.64 -1.23 -14.15
CA ARG A 79 -8.96 -0.52 -15.24
C ARG A 79 -7.48 -0.87 -15.19
N ALA A 80 -6.89 -1.30 -16.29
CA ALA A 80 -5.43 -1.45 -16.36
C ALA A 80 -4.74 -0.11 -16.04
N LEU A 81 -3.68 -0.17 -15.24
CA LEU A 81 -2.82 0.99 -15.02
C LEU A 81 -2.17 1.39 -16.36
N ASP A 82 -2.03 2.69 -16.59
CA ASP A 82 -1.34 3.24 -17.77
C ASP A 82 -0.02 3.88 -17.34
N PRO A 83 1.03 3.08 -17.05
CA PRO A 83 2.31 3.60 -16.60
C PRO A 83 2.96 4.43 -17.70
N ARG A 84 3.04 5.74 -17.49
CA ARG A 84 3.75 6.67 -18.37
C ARG A 84 4.90 7.34 -17.63
N PRO A 85 6.12 7.37 -18.20
CA PRO A 85 7.21 8.13 -17.62
C PRO A 85 6.84 9.60 -17.46
N ALA A 86 6.86 10.09 -16.23
CA ALA A 86 6.64 11.49 -15.89
C ALA A 86 7.41 11.84 -14.61
N ALA A 87 7.56 13.13 -14.34
CA ALA A 87 8.09 13.59 -13.06
C ALA A 87 7.08 13.27 -11.95
N TRP A 88 7.58 12.80 -10.81
CA TRP A 88 6.80 12.53 -9.60
C TRP A 88 7.65 12.83 -8.36
N THR A 89 6.99 13.11 -7.26
CA THR A 89 7.59 13.47 -5.97
C THR A 89 7.13 12.49 -4.90
N ASN A 90 8.05 12.06 -4.04
CA ASN A 90 7.74 11.33 -2.80
C ASN A 90 7.80 12.32 -1.60
N TYR A 91 6.66 12.51 -0.92
CA TYR A 91 6.49 13.45 0.18
C TYR A 91 6.70 12.84 1.58
N GLY A 92 6.84 11.52 1.73
CA GLY A 92 7.55 10.96 2.90
C GLY A 92 6.77 10.23 4.01
N PHE A 93 7.55 9.87 5.03
CA PHE A 93 7.43 9.01 6.22
C PHE A 93 7.99 9.73 7.53
N ASP A 94 8.54 9.16 8.62
CA ASP A 94 9.40 9.91 9.62
C ASP A 94 10.76 9.23 9.83
N HIS A 95 10.86 8.09 10.51
CA HIS A 95 11.98 7.19 10.26
C HIS A 95 11.71 5.76 10.67
N LEU A 96 12.46 4.83 10.08
CA LEU A 96 12.35 3.40 10.32
C LEU A 96 13.73 2.80 10.24
N ALA A 97 14.11 2.11 11.31
CA ALA A 97 15.32 1.33 11.38
C ALA A 97 15.04 -0.12 10.99
N LEU A 98 15.83 -0.63 10.06
CA LEU A 98 15.75 -1.97 9.50
C LEU A 98 17.08 -2.68 9.71
N ALA A 99 17.06 -3.88 10.28
CA ALA A 99 18.15 -4.84 10.13
C ALA A 99 17.89 -5.69 8.88
N VAL A 100 18.80 -5.63 7.90
CA VAL A 100 18.71 -6.33 6.61
C VAL A 100 19.96 -7.18 6.36
N THR A 101 19.81 -8.29 5.64
CA THR A 101 20.91 -9.19 5.26
C THR A 101 21.71 -8.68 4.07
N ASP A 102 21.10 -7.87 3.20
CA ASP A 102 21.71 -7.25 2.03
C ASP A 102 21.48 -5.74 2.03
N ARG A 103 22.34 -5.03 2.78
CA ARG A 103 22.29 -3.57 2.89
C ARG A 103 22.60 -2.83 1.58
N PRO A 104 23.58 -3.26 0.75
CA PRO A 104 23.83 -2.62 -0.55
C PRO A 104 22.61 -2.63 -1.49
N SER A 105 21.92 -3.77 -1.65
CA SER A 105 20.73 -3.82 -2.51
C SER A 105 19.58 -2.96 -1.96
N ALA A 106 19.39 -2.96 -0.65
CA ALA A 106 18.39 -2.10 0.00
C ALA A 106 18.72 -0.61 -0.22
N ARG A 107 19.97 -0.19 -0.03
CA ARG A 107 20.44 1.17 -0.33
C ARG A 107 20.12 1.55 -1.77
N ASP A 108 20.50 0.71 -2.73
CA ASP A 108 20.34 1.02 -4.16
C ASP A 108 18.87 1.14 -4.54
N PHE A 109 17.99 0.28 -4.01
CA PHE A 109 16.56 0.41 -4.22
C PHE A 109 16.00 1.73 -3.66
N PHE A 110 16.29 2.06 -2.39
CA PHE A 110 15.72 3.28 -1.80
C PHE A 110 16.33 4.54 -2.42
N HIS A 111 17.63 4.55 -2.69
CA HIS A 111 18.32 5.69 -3.27
C HIS A 111 17.97 5.91 -4.74
N ILE A 112 18.13 4.89 -5.56
CA ILE A 112 18.01 5.00 -7.02
C ILE A 112 16.55 4.75 -7.45
N GLY A 113 15.85 3.82 -6.81
CA GLY A 113 14.49 3.43 -7.19
C GLY A 113 13.35 4.21 -6.59
N LEU A 114 13.57 4.76 -5.40
CA LEU A 114 12.63 5.69 -4.78
C LEU A 114 13.17 7.11 -4.72
N GLN A 115 14.32 7.38 -5.37
CA GLN A 115 14.95 8.70 -5.46
C GLN A 115 15.21 9.34 -4.09
N MET A 116 15.42 8.51 -3.04
CA MET A 116 15.76 9.01 -1.70
C MET A 116 17.22 9.47 -1.67
N GLN A 117 17.53 10.51 -0.92
CA GLN A 117 18.90 11.00 -0.76
C GLN A 117 19.65 10.16 0.27
N ILE A 118 20.85 9.70 -0.06
CA ILE A 118 21.77 9.14 0.94
C ILE A 118 22.32 10.30 1.77
N VAL A 119 22.04 10.30 3.07
CA VAL A 119 22.60 11.28 4.02
C VAL A 119 23.67 10.68 4.93
N ARG A 120 23.78 9.35 4.93
CA ARG A 120 24.89 8.62 5.55
C ARG A 120 25.04 7.27 4.88
N ASP A 121 26.25 6.86 4.57
CA ASP A 121 26.56 5.49 4.15
C ASP A 121 27.96 5.16 4.64
N ASP A 122 28.04 4.33 5.68
CA ASP A 122 29.31 3.89 6.26
C ASP A 122 29.24 2.43 6.69
N ASP A 123 30.29 1.94 7.35
CA ASP A 123 30.39 0.55 7.81
C ASP A 123 29.30 0.16 8.82
N HIS A 124 28.68 1.13 9.51
CA HIS A 124 27.70 0.87 10.56
C HIS A 124 26.27 0.85 10.01
N LEU A 125 25.92 1.81 9.15
CA LEU A 125 24.58 1.88 8.54
C LEU A 125 24.55 2.73 7.28
N THR A 126 23.46 2.56 6.53
CA THR A 126 23.06 3.48 5.46
C THR A 126 21.81 4.22 5.92
N VAL A 127 21.78 5.55 5.79
CA VAL A 127 20.61 6.38 6.03
C VAL A 127 20.20 7.06 4.74
N VAL A 128 18.97 6.80 4.31
CA VAL A 128 18.35 7.41 3.12
C VAL A 128 17.13 8.22 3.52
N THR A 129 16.86 9.34 2.87
CA THR A 129 15.82 10.30 3.26
C THR A 129 15.06 10.91 2.09
N THR A 130 13.82 11.35 2.32
CA THR A 130 13.08 12.26 1.42
C THR A 130 13.08 13.71 1.93
N GLY A 131 13.88 14.03 2.95
CA GLY A 131 13.98 15.36 3.57
C GLY A 131 13.51 15.35 5.02
N ASN A 132 12.21 15.18 5.25
CA ASN A 132 11.64 15.20 6.60
C ASN A 132 11.71 13.84 7.31
N THR A 133 12.29 12.81 6.66
CA THR A 133 12.06 11.39 7.00
C THR A 133 13.21 10.49 6.62
N ALA A 134 13.55 9.43 7.35
CA ALA A 134 14.73 8.63 7.10
C ALA A 134 14.52 7.10 7.24
N LEU A 135 15.11 6.31 6.36
CA LEU A 135 15.29 4.88 6.58
C LEU A 135 16.72 4.62 7.03
N PHE A 136 16.87 3.94 8.16
CA PHE A 136 18.13 3.50 8.70
C PHE A 136 18.29 2.03 8.38
N LEU A 137 19.28 1.69 7.56
CA LEU A 137 19.55 0.32 7.13
C LEU A 137 20.80 -0.17 7.88
N PHE A 138 20.60 -1.13 8.75
CA PHE A 138 21.65 -1.85 9.47
C PHE A 138 21.88 -3.21 8.82
N GLU A 139 23.10 -3.70 8.90
CA GLU A 139 23.38 -5.09 8.55
C GLU A 139 22.94 -6.02 9.69
N ALA A 140 22.18 -7.07 9.38
CA ALA A 140 21.73 -8.09 10.32
C ALA A 140 22.88 -9.05 10.68
N LYS A 141 23.99 -8.51 11.18
CA LYS A 141 25.20 -9.26 11.52
C LYS A 141 25.24 -9.59 13.03
N PRO A 142 25.27 -10.89 13.41
CA PRO A 142 25.40 -11.29 14.81
C PRO A 142 26.63 -10.65 15.48
N GLY A 143 26.43 -10.04 16.65
CA GLY A 143 27.50 -9.41 17.43
C GLY A 143 27.94 -8.02 16.95
N ALA A 144 27.32 -7.47 15.90
CA ALA A 144 27.49 -6.06 15.56
C ALA A 144 26.78 -5.16 16.59
N PRO A 145 27.28 -3.93 16.84
CA PRO A 145 26.62 -3.01 17.77
C PRO A 145 25.14 -2.81 17.40
N LEU A 146 24.25 -2.95 18.38
CA LEU A 146 22.79 -2.78 18.23
C LEU A 146 22.10 -3.80 17.31
N SER A 147 22.78 -4.87 16.90
CA SER A 147 22.21 -5.96 16.08
C SER A 147 22.06 -7.24 16.91
N ASP A 148 20.87 -7.82 16.90
CA ASP A 148 20.60 -9.16 17.43
C ASP A 148 20.91 -10.27 16.40
N GLY A 149 21.35 -9.89 15.20
CA GLY A 149 21.59 -10.79 14.08
C GLY A 149 20.31 -11.32 13.43
N ILE A 150 19.14 -10.75 13.75
CA ILE A 150 17.85 -11.17 13.21
C ILE A 150 17.32 -10.06 12.28
N PRO A 151 16.92 -10.39 11.04
CA PRO A 151 16.31 -9.42 10.15
C PRO A 151 14.97 -8.90 10.70
N SER A 152 14.72 -7.59 10.54
CA SER A 152 13.47 -6.96 10.99
C SER A 152 12.25 -7.51 10.23
N ARG A 153 11.11 -7.69 10.93
CA ARG A 153 9.84 -8.12 10.34
C ARG A 153 8.86 -6.95 10.25
N ILE A 154 8.46 -6.58 9.04
CA ILE A 154 7.51 -5.47 8.78
C ILE A 154 6.36 -5.95 7.92
N HIS A 155 5.14 -5.56 8.29
CA HIS A 155 3.92 -5.90 7.56
C HIS A 155 3.80 -5.12 6.24
N HIS A 156 3.93 -3.78 6.26
CA HIS A 156 4.17 -2.96 5.05
C HIS A 156 4.78 -1.59 5.40
N ILE A 157 5.39 -0.92 4.42
CA ILE A 157 5.93 0.45 4.54
C ILE A 157 5.18 1.37 3.58
N GLY A 158 4.66 2.49 4.08
CA GLY A 158 3.84 3.43 3.31
C GLY A 158 4.56 4.75 3.00
N PHE A 159 4.40 5.26 1.78
CA PHE A 159 4.92 6.55 1.32
C PHE A 159 3.80 7.38 0.68
N VAL A 160 3.91 8.71 0.72
CA VAL A 160 3.00 9.63 0.02
C VAL A 160 3.67 10.12 -1.27
N VAL A 161 2.95 10.10 -2.40
CA VAL A 161 3.43 10.59 -3.71
C VAL A 161 2.40 11.49 -4.39
N ASP A 162 2.80 12.30 -5.37
CA ASP A 162 1.89 13.13 -6.19
C ASP A 162 1.33 12.44 -7.43
N HIS A 163 1.95 11.35 -7.90
CA HIS A 163 1.56 10.70 -9.15
C HIS A 163 1.86 9.18 -9.16
N LEU A 164 0.85 8.35 -8.86
CA LEU A 164 1.05 6.90 -8.70
C LEU A 164 1.44 6.16 -9.98
N GLU A 165 0.82 6.46 -11.12
CA GLU A 165 1.16 5.78 -12.39
C GLU A 165 2.58 6.11 -12.88
N ALA A 166 3.07 7.33 -12.62
CA ALA A 166 4.44 7.72 -12.93
C ALA A 166 5.45 7.02 -12.00
N ALA A 167 5.14 6.93 -10.70
CA ALA A 167 5.94 6.18 -9.74
C ALA A 167 5.99 4.68 -10.10
N PHE A 168 4.87 4.09 -10.52
CA PHE A 168 4.81 2.71 -10.99
C PHE A 168 5.66 2.49 -12.25
N ALA A 169 5.56 3.40 -13.24
CA ALA A 169 6.38 3.34 -14.46
C ALA A 169 7.89 3.40 -14.13
N HIS A 170 8.27 4.26 -13.20
CA HIS A 170 9.66 4.39 -12.75
C HIS A 170 10.17 3.09 -12.10
N LEU A 171 9.39 2.49 -11.20
CA LEU A 171 9.76 1.24 -10.54
C LEU A 171 9.92 0.08 -11.54
N GLN A 172 9.00 -0.06 -12.50
CA GLN A 172 9.10 -1.08 -13.54
C GLN A 172 10.35 -0.92 -14.42
N ALA A 173 10.71 0.32 -14.77
CA ALA A 173 11.83 0.58 -15.67
C ALA A 173 13.20 0.37 -14.99
N HIS A 174 13.33 0.76 -13.72
CA HIS A 174 14.64 0.82 -13.06
C HIS A 174 14.88 -0.30 -12.05
N PHE A 175 13.83 -0.92 -11.50
CA PHE A 175 13.93 -1.94 -10.45
C PHE A 175 13.11 -3.20 -10.75
N PRO A 176 13.11 -3.73 -12.00
CA PRO A 176 12.25 -4.85 -12.39
C PRO A 176 12.52 -6.13 -11.57
N ALA A 177 13.75 -6.31 -11.09
CA ALA A 177 14.13 -7.45 -10.25
C ALA A 177 13.52 -7.43 -8.85
N PHE A 178 13.08 -6.25 -8.39
CA PHE A 178 12.51 -6.04 -7.06
C PHE A 178 11.00 -5.88 -7.10
N THR A 179 10.42 -5.48 -8.22
CA THR A 179 8.99 -5.24 -8.34
C THR A 179 8.20 -6.53 -8.52
N SER A 180 7.17 -6.75 -7.69
CA SER A 180 6.15 -7.79 -7.92
C SER A 180 4.75 -7.31 -7.56
N GLU A 181 3.75 -7.77 -8.33
CA GLU A 181 2.33 -7.83 -7.92
C GLU A 181 1.76 -6.50 -7.41
N PHE A 182 1.72 -5.47 -8.26
CA PHE A 182 1.19 -4.16 -7.85
C PHE A 182 -0.33 -4.03 -8.05
N THR A 183 -1.08 -3.61 -7.04
CA THR A 183 -2.53 -3.37 -7.10
C THR A 183 -2.84 -1.94 -6.65
N LEU A 184 -3.59 -1.19 -7.45
CA LEU A 184 -4.07 0.13 -7.06
C LEU A 184 -5.48 0.03 -6.48
N LEU A 185 -5.62 0.39 -5.21
CA LEU A 185 -6.88 0.37 -4.46
C LEU A 185 -7.33 1.78 -4.10
N GLU A 186 -8.63 2.05 -4.20
CA GLU A 186 -9.22 3.34 -3.88
C GLU A 186 -9.82 3.38 -2.46
N ARG A 187 -9.57 4.49 -1.75
CA ARG A 187 -10.24 4.88 -0.51
C ARG A 187 -10.88 6.26 -0.66
N ALA A 188 -11.59 6.71 0.37
CA ALA A 188 -12.14 8.07 0.42
C ALA A 188 -11.04 9.11 0.18
N GLU A 189 -9.98 9.04 0.97
CA GLU A 189 -8.95 10.07 1.07
C GLU A 189 -7.82 9.95 0.06
N ARG A 190 -7.63 8.76 -0.50
CA ARG A 190 -6.43 8.44 -1.27
C ARG A 190 -6.63 7.31 -2.25
N LEU A 191 -5.73 7.25 -3.20
CA LEU A 191 -5.39 6.05 -3.95
C LEU A 191 -4.19 5.38 -3.27
N SER A 192 -4.14 4.05 -3.25
CA SER A 192 -3.05 3.28 -2.63
C SER A 192 -2.58 2.18 -3.56
N LEU A 193 -1.37 2.32 -4.09
CA LEU A 193 -0.69 1.31 -4.88
C LEU A 193 0.09 0.40 -3.92
N TYR A 194 -0.39 -0.82 -3.72
CA TYR A 194 0.30 -1.86 -2.96
C TYR A 194 1.14 -2.69 -3.90
N GLY A 195 2.30 -3.14 -3.46
CA GLY A 195 3.08 -4.18 -4.15
C GLY A 195 4.07 -4.81 -3.20
N HIS A 196 4.82 -5.78 -3.70
CA HIS A 196 5.88 -6.41 -2.91
C HIS A 196 7.25 -6.17 -3.53
N ILE A 197 8.23 -5.98 -2.65
CA ILE A 197 9.64 -5.94 -2.97
C ILE A 197 10.43 -6.94 -2.13
N THR A 198 11.48 -7.51 -2.72
CA THR A 198 12.29 -8.56 -2.06
C THR A 198 13.76 -8.17 -2.05
N PHE A 199 14.37 -8.06 -0.87
CA PHE A 199 15.81 -7.86 -0.69
C PHE A 199 16.41 -9.10 -0.03
N GLY A 200 17.20 -9.87 -0.77
CA GLY A 200 17.74 -11.13 -0.27
C GLY A 200 16.64 -12.09 0.20
N ASP A 201 16.62 -12.40 1.49
CA ASP A 201 15.64 -13.26 2.16
C ASP A 201 14.45 -12.52 2.78
N VAL A 202 14.38 -11.19 2.63
CA VAL A 202 13.33 -10.35 3.21
C VAL A 202 12.37 -9.85 2.13
N ARG A 203 11.07 -10.12 2.29
CA ARG A 203 10.00 -9.61 1.43
C ARG A 203 9.18 -8.56 2.18
N PHE A 204 9.09 -7.36 1.62
CA PHE A 204 8.28 -6.26 2.13
C PHE A 204 7.07 -6.05 1.24
N MET A 205 5.92 -5.72 1.84
CA MET A 205 4.86 -5.02 1.13
C MET A 205 5.13 -3.51 1.21
N ILE A 206 5.03 -2.81 0.07
CA ILE A 206 5.13 -1.36 -0.01
C ILE A 206 3.79 -0.80 -0.43
N GLN A 207 3.43 0.35 0.15
CA GLN A 207 2.28 1.13 -0.25
C GLN A 207 2.76 2.51 -0.71
N LEU A 208 2.42 2.91 -1.93
CA LEU A 208 2.49 4.30 -2.37
C LEU A 208 1.08 4.89 -2.32
N SER A 209 0.93 6.08 -1.75
CA SER A 209 -0.36 6.74 -1.61
C SER A 209 -0.37 8.12 -2.25
N GLU A 210 -1.39 8.37 -3.07
CA GLU A 210 -1.68 9.70 -3.59
C GLU A 210 -2.95 10.20 -2.89
N ILE A 211 -2.78 11.26 -2.10
CA ILE A 211 -3.89 11.87 -1.35
C ILE A 211 -4.73 12.68 -2.32
N LYS A 212 -6.05 12.51 -2.31
CA LYS A 212 -6.94 13.28 -3.19
C LYS A 212 -6.96 14.76 -2.74
N PRO A 213 -7.02 15.72 -3.68
CA PRO A 213 -6.83 17.15 -3.38
C PRO A 213 -7.66 17.68 -2.21
N GLU A 214 -8.90 17.26 -2.09
CA GLU A 214 -9.86 17.67 -1.06
C GLU A 214 -9.55 17.16 0.36
N TYR A 215 -8.62 16.22 0.49
CA TYR A 215 -8.19 15.64 1.78
C TYR A 215 -6.76 16.00 2.16
N ARG A 216 -6.10 16.88 1.40
CA ARG A 216 -4.75 17.33 1.71
C ARG A 216 -4.77 18.51 2.67
N GLY A 217 -3.67 18.68 3.40
CA GLY A 217 -3.46 19.86 4.23
C GLY A 217 -3.86 19.65 5.68
N PHE A 218 -3.18 20.42 6.53
CA PHE A 218 -3.40 20.48 7.96
C PHE A 218 -3.98 21.85 8.29
N ALA A 219 -4.88 21.94 9.28
CA ALA A 219 -5.55 23.19 9.61
C ALA A 219 -4.57 24.33 9.99
N ASN A 220 -3.40 24.00 10.55
CA ASN A 220 -2.30 24.92 10.86
C ASN A 220 -0.98 24.45 10.21
N GLY A 221 -1.05 24.05 8.95
CA GLY A 221 0.03 23.38 8.23
C GLY A 221 1.22 24.26 7.83
N THR A 222 2.35 23.62 7.54
CA THR A 222 3.43 24.19 6.73
C THR A 222 3.19 23.84 5.24
N PRO A 223 3.89 24.47 4.28
CA PRO A 223 3.76 24.10 2.86
C PRO A 223 3.97 22.61 2.59
N PHE A 224 4.83 21.97 3.38
CA PHE A 224 5.06 20.52 3.31
C PHE A 224 3.81 19.70 3.69
N THR A 225 3.00 20.18 4.62
CA THR A 225 1.78 19.48 5.03
C THR A 225 0.60 19.66 4.06
N GLU A 226 0.69 20.57 3.08
CA GLU A 226 -0.35 20.83 2.07
C GLU A 226 -0.60 19.65 1.12
N VAL A 227 0.27 18.64 1.14
CA VAL A 227 0.16 17.42 0.31
C VAL A 227 -0.05 16.16 1.14
N LEU A 228 -0.04 16.29 2.46
CA LEU A 228 -0.21 15.19 3.39
C LEU A 228 -1.66 15.08 3.86
N TYR A 229 -2.02 13.89 4.35
CA TYR A 229 -3.30 13.63 4.97
C TYR A 229 -3.22 13.81 6.49
N ASP A 230 -4.06 14.69 7.05
CA ASP A 230 -4.18 14.89 8.48
C ASP A 230 -5.03 13.76 9.12
N TYR A 231 -4.36 12.76 9.70
CA TYR A 231 -5.04 11.67 10.39
C TYR A 231 -5.76 12.08 11.67
N ALA A 232 -5.46 13.25 12.23
CA ALA A 232 -6.15 13.77 13.42
C ALA A 232 -7.44 14.52 13.06
N ALA A 233 -7.62 14.91 11.79
CA ALA A 233 -8.77 15.68 11.34
C ALA A 233 -10.10 14.90 11.37
N ARG A 234 -10.06 13.56 11.35
CA ARG A 234 -11.25 12.70 11.44
C ARG A 234 -10.89 11.28 11.88
N HIS A 235 -11.91 10.53 12.30
CA HIS A 235 -11.76 9.09 12.54
C HIS A 235 -11.29 8.37 11.26
N TYR A 236 -10.22 7.58 11.42
CA TYR A 236 -9.63 6.81 10.33
C TYR A 236 -10.31 5.44 10.19
N GLY A 237 -10.57 5.05 8.94
CA GLY A 237 -11.37 3.87 8.61
C GLY A 237 -12.86 4.15 8.72
N VAL A 238 -13.63 3.77 7.70
CA VAL A 238 -15.08 3.91 7.75
C VAL A 238 -15.69 2.68 8.40
N ARG A 239 -16.42 2.91 9.49
CA ARG A 239 -17.23 1.91 10.19
C ARG A 239 -18.69 2.28 9.96
N LEU A 240 -19.48 1.32 9.49
CA LEU A 240 -20.88 1.54 9.08
C LEU A 240 -21.88 1.36 10.24
N GLY A 241 -21.45 1.66 11.45
CA GLY A 241 -22.18 1.42 12.71
C GLY A 241 -23.64 1.83 12.66
#